data_AF-A0A6A4HEP0-F1
#
_entry.id   AF-A0A6A4HEP0-F1
#
_cell.length_a   1.000
_cell.length_b   1.000
_cell.length_c   1.000
_cell.angle_alpha   90.00
_cell.angle_beta   90.00
_cell.angle_gamma   90.00
#
_symmetry.space_group_name_H-M   'P 1'
#
loop_
_entity.id
_entity.type
_entity.pdbx_description
1 polymer ?
#
loop_
_entity_poly.entity_id
_entity_poly.type
_entity_poly.pdbx_seq_one_letter_code
_entity_poly.pdbx_strand_id
1 'polypeptide(L)'
;MWTVKGKYIDSHGKEHDGSGLIVKVLNKADNGAYGEVKTLNIVGDLVASGKLSVDKKLLGIISKSSPVIVMSMKPGEALNRIDAFQRGDEKVKEKLTKEALALMCEEVATVAHTKGILHNDNNMGNILVTLSADKTTVISIKLVDWGAPRTYTASVTKEEALEWCKGAWPVEQWKKAWKIRVL
;
A
#
# COMPACT_ATOMS: atom_id res chain seq x y z
N MET A 1 -5.90 -0.74 -10.16
CA MET A 1 -6.35 -1.88 -9.33
C MET A 1 -7.80 -2.11 -9.61
N TRP A 2 -8.24 -3.36 -9.55
CA TRP A 2 -9.63 -3.77 -9.74
C TRP A 2 -10.16 -4.33 -8.43
N THR A 3 -11.45 -4.14 -8.13
CA THR A 3 -12.12 -4.83 -7.03
C THR A 3 -12.76 -6.13 -7.52
N VAL A 4 -12.96 -7.09 -6.62
CA VAL A 4 -13.62 -8.36 -6.94
C VAL A 4 -15.10 -8.24 -6.57
N LYS A 5 -16.02 -8.69 -7.42
CA LYS A 5 -17.45 -8.77 -7.08
C LYS A 5 -17.81 -10.18 -6.62
N GLY A 6 -18.75 -10.30 -5.69
CA GLY A 6 -19.27 -11.59 -5.23
C GLY A 6 -18.30 -12.32 -4.29
N LYS A 7 -18.17 -13.64 -4.46
CA LYS A 7 -17.30 -14.49 -3.64
C LYS A 7 -16.11 -14.98 -4.45
N TYR A 8 -14.97 -15.12 -3.79
CA TYR A 8 -13.76 -15.71 -4.35
C TYR A 8 -13.33 -16.90 -3.49
N ILE A 9 -13.09 -18.06 -4.10
CA ILE A 9 -12.57 -19.24 -3.41
C ILE A 9 -11.10 -19.37 -3.80
N ASP A 10 -10.20 -19.34 -2.81
CA ASP A 10 -8.77 -19.49 -3.06
C ASP A 10 -8.36 -20.95 -3.31
N SER A 11 -7.07 -21.18 -3.60
CA SER A 11 -6.53 -22.52 -3.87
C SER A 11 -6.60 -23.48 -2.67
N HIS A 12 -6.89 -22.99 -1.46
CA HIS A 12 -7.07 -23.78 -0.26
C HIS A 12 -8.55 -24.04 0.05
N GLY A 13 -9.47 -23.62 -0.82
CA GLY A 13 -10.91 -23.77 -0.62
C GLY A 13 -11.50 -22.76 0.35
N LYS A 14 -10.74 -21.74 0.79
CA LYS A 14 -11.27 -20.69 1.65
C LYS A 14 -12.04 -19.66 0.84
N GLU A 15 -13.26 -19.37 1.28
CA GLU A 15 -14.09 -18.32 0.70
C GLU A 15 -13.69 -16.94 1.23
N HIS A 16 -13.64 -15.97 0.33
CA HIS A 16 -13.39 -14.56 0.57
C HIS A 16 -14.53 -13.71 0.00
N ASP A 17 -14.92 -12.66 0.71
CA ASP A 17 -15.79 -11.62 0.16
C ASP A 17 -14.99 -10.76 -0.82
N GLY A 18 -15.46 -10.66 -2.07
CA GLY A 18 -14.79 -9.88 -3.11
C GLY A 18 -14.63 -8.40 -2.78
N SER A 19 -15.55 -7.84 -1.97
CA SER A 19 -15.45 -6.44 -1.52
C SER A 19 -14.22 -6.18 -0.64
N GLY A 20 -13.69 -7.22 0.01
CA GLY A 20 -12.47 -7.18 0.80
C GLY A 20 -11.21 -7.48 -0.02
N LEU A 21 -11.28 -7.55 -1.36
CA LEU A 21 -10.16 -7.93 -2.22
C LEU A 21 -9.84 -6.85 -3.26
N ILE A 22 -8.55 -6.76 -3.57
CA ILE A 22 -8.03 -6.00 -4.72
C ILE A 22 -7.21 -6.91 -5.63
N VAL A 23 -7.30 -6.66 -6.93
CA VAL A 23 -6.53 -7.34 -7.97
C VAL A 23 -5.55 -6.34 -8.61
N LYS A 24 -4.26 -6.66 -8.51
CA LYS A 24 -3.18 -6.00 -9.23
C LYS A 24 -2.86 -6.80 -10.48
N VAL A 25 -3.15 -6.23 -11.65
CA VAL A 25 -2.78 -6.80 -12.95
C VAL A 25 -1.39 -6.31 -13.29
N LEU A 26 -0.50 -7.25 -13.61
CA LEU A 26 0.90 -6.99 -13.88
C LEU A 26 1.18 -7.12 -15.38
N ASN A 27 2.16 -6.35 -15.87
CA ASN A 27 2.56 -6.41 -17.28
C ASN A 27 3.30 -7.70 -17.62
N LYS A 28 4.10 -8.23 -16.68
CA LYS A 28 4.89 -9.45 -16.80
C LYS A 28 5.18 -10.06 -15.42
N ALA A 29 5.53 -11.34 -15.40
CA ALA A 29 5.96 -12.05 -14.19
C ALA A 29 7.49 -12.00 -14.07
N ASP A 30 8.02 -10.85 -13.67
CA ASP A 30 9.45 -10.63 -13.47
C ASP A 30 9.85 -10.72 -11.98
N ASN A 31 11.13 -10.51 -11.68
CA ASN A 31 11.65 -10.54 -10.31
C ASN A 31 10.94 -9.54 -9.38
N GLY A 32 10.42 -8.42 -9.90
CA GLY A 32 9.65 -7.46 -9.11
C GLY A 32 8.29 -8.02 -8.70
N ALA A 33 7.58 -8.65 -9.64
CA ALA A 33 6.35 -9.38 -9.37
C ALA A 33 6.55 -10.50 -8.34
N TYR A 34 7.61 -11.31 -8.50
CA TYR A 34 7.94 -12.37 -7.54
C TYR A 34 8.28 -11.81 -6.16
N GLY A 35 9.02 -10.70 -6.09
CA GLY A 35 9.33 -10.02 -4.84
C GLY A 35 8.06 -9.55 -4.12
N GLU A 36 7.14 -8.91 -4.84
CA GLU A 36 5.88 -8.43 -4.27
C GLU A 36 5.02 -9.58 -3.75
N VAL A 37 4.85 -10.67 -4.51
CA VAL A 37 4.10 -11.87 -4.05
C VAL A 37 4.71 -12.46 -2.79
N LYS A 38 6.05 -12.61 -2.75
CA LYS A 38 6.73 -13.12 -1.55
C LYS A 38 6.53 -12.21 -0.35
N THR A 39 6.65 -10.90 -0.53
CA THR A 39 6.42 -9.96 0.56
C THR A 39 4.98 -10.00 1.06
N LEU A 40 4.00 -9.95 0.15
CA LEU A 40 2.58 -10.02 0.49
C LEU A 40 2.26 -11.30 1.28
N ASN A 41 2.90 -12.43 0.94
CA ASN A 41 2.75 -13.67 1.69
C ASN A 41 3.31 -13.55 3.11
N ILE A 42 4.49 -12.93 3.28
CA ILE A 42 5.14 -12.75 4.59
C ILE A 42 4.33 -11.80 5.50
N VAL A 43 3.83 -10.69 4.95
CA VAL A 43 3.04 -9.71 5.72
C VAL A 43 1.59 -10.15 5.94
N GLY A 44 1.15 -11.24 5.28
CA GLY A 44 -0.18 -11.84 5.47
C GLY A 44 -1.29 -11.22 4.62
N ASP A 45 -0.92 -10.51 3.55
CA ASP A 45 -1.87 -9.80 2.69
C ASP A 45 -2.17 -10.51 1.37
N LEU A 46 -1.32 -11.47 0.99
CA LEU A 46 -1.54 -12.29 -0.20
C LEU A 46 -2.76 -13.19 -0.02
N VAL A 47 -3.68 -13.15 -0.98
CA VAL A 47 -4.81 -14.07 -1.07
C VAL A 47 -4.55 -15.11 -2.15
N ALA A 48 -4.12 -14.67 -3.33
CA ALA A 48 -3.70 -15.57 -4.41
C ALA A 48 -2.78 -14.86 -5.40
N SER A 49 -2.08 -15.63 -6.23
CA SER A 49 -1.37 -15.10 -7.39
C SER A 49 -1.48 -16.09 -8.56
N GLY A 50 -1.39 -15.59 -9.79
CA GLY A 50 -1.52 -16.46 -10.96
C GLY A 50 -1.65 -15.68 -12.25
N LYS A 51 -2.43 -16.22 -13.18
CA LYS A 51 -2.71 -15.62 -14.49
C LYS A 51 -4.22 -15.44 -14.64
N LEU A 52 -4.63 -14.27 -15.09
CA LEU A 52 -6.00 -13.97 -15.46
C LEU A 52 -6.12 -13.97 -16.98
N SER A 53 -6.91 -14.90 -17.49
CA SER A 53 -7.36 -14.88 -18.89
C SER A 53 -8.68 -14.11 -18.93
N VAL A 54 -8.64 -12.88 -19.43
CA VAL A 54 -9.87 -12.13 -19.66
C VAL A 54 -10.40 -12.47 -21.05
N ASP A 55 -11.67 -12.84 -21.11
CA ASP A 55 -12.34 -13.05 -22.39
C ASP A 55 -12.28 -11.75 -23.22
N LYS A 56 -11.91 -11.87 -24.50
CA LYS A 56 -11.76 -10.78 -25.47
C LYS A 56 -12.94 -9.81 -25.45
N LYS A 57 -14.15 -10.33 -25.21
CA LYS A 57 -15.41 -9.56 -25.21
C LYS A 57 -15.50 -8.53 -24.09
N LEU A 58 -14.81 -8.72 -22.97
CA LEU A 58 -14.98 -7.89 -21.77
C LEU A 58 -14.05 -6.67 -21.72
N LEU A 59 -12.91 -6.69 -22.42
CA LEU A 59 -11.91 -5.61 -22.36
C LEU A 59 -11.44 -5.09 -23.72
N GLY A 60 -11.90 -5.63 -24.86
CA GLY A 60 -11.54 -5.14 -26.21
C GLY A 60 -10.05 -5.25 -26.56
N ILE A 61 -9.25 -5.87 -25.69
CA ILE A 61 -7.81 -6.07 -25.82
C ILE A 61 -7.58 -7.56 -26.12
N ILE A 62 -6.58 -7.85 -26.96
CA ILE A 62 -6.12 -9.22 -27.28
C ILE A 62 -6.11 -10.06 -26.00
N SER A 63 -6.71 -11.26 -26.05
CA SER A 63 -6.76 -12.26 -24.97
C SER A 63 -5.35 -12.68 -24.58
N LYS A 64 -4.69 -11.83 -23.81
CA LYS A 64 -3.37 -12.05 -23.27
C LYS A 64 -3.59 -12.40 -21.82
N SER A 65 -3.26 -13.65 -21.49
CA SER A 65 -3.16 -14.08 -20.10
C SER A 65 -2.19 -13.15 -19.38
N SER A 66 -2.70 -12.33 -18.46
CA SER A 66 -1.89 -11.37 -17.70
C SER A 66 -1.61 -11.92 -16.30
N PRO A 67 -0.38 -11.80 -15.80
CA PRO A 67 -0.10 -12.12 -14.41
C PRO A 67 -0.90 -11.23 -13.47
N VAL A 68 -1.42 -11.80 -12.40
CA VAL A 68 -2.23 -11.09 -11.40
C VAL A 68 -1.84 -11.48 -9.99
N ILE A 69 -2.01 -10.53 -9.07
CA ILE A 69 -1.96 -10.74 -7.63
C ILE A 69 -3.33 -10.35 -7.06
N VAL A 70 -3.91 -11.24 -6.28
CA VAL A 70 -5.11 -10.99 -5.47
C VAL A 70 -4.64 -10.82 -4.02
N MET A 71 -4.99 -9.70 -3.41
CA MET A 71 -4.58 -9.38 -2.05
C MET A 71 -5.73 -8.75 -1.27
N SER A 72 -5.63 -8.79 0.06
CA SER A 72 -6.62 -8.20 0.94
C SER A 72 -6.66 -6.68 0.77
N MET A 73 -7.85 -6.10 0.66
CA MET A 73 -8.06 -4.67 0.66
C MET A 73 -7.76 -4.12 2.05
N LYS A 74 -6.98 -3.04 2.12
CA LYS A 74 -6.69 -2.33 3.36
C LYS A 74 -7.64 -1.14 3.53
N PRO A 75 -8.10 -0.86 4.75
CA PRO A 75 -8.92 0.32 5.01
C PRO A 75 -8.10 1.61 4.90
N GLY A 76 -8.80 2.72 4.70
CA GLY A 76 -8.22 4.05 4.61
C GLY A 76 -8.06 4.55 3.18
N GLU A 77 -7.45 5.72 3.05
CA GLU A 77 -7.25 6.41 1.78
C GLU A 77 -5.85 7.01 1.72
N ALA A 78 -5.25 7.11 0.53
CA ALA A 78 -3.98 7.80 0.36
C ALA A 78 -4.07 9.26 0.85
N LEU A 79 -3.09 9.73 1.62
CA LEU A 79 -3.16 11.04 2.28
C LEU A 79 -3.44 12.18 1.29
N ASN A 80 -2.82 12.13 0.10
CA ASN A 80 -2.98 13.14 -0.95
C ASN A 80 -4.33 13.08 -1.69
N ARG A 81 -5.22 12.16 -1.34
CA ARG A 81 -6.58 12.03 -1.88
C ARG A 81 -7.67 12.45 -0.89
N ILE A 82 -7.32 12.56 0.39
CA ILE A 82 -8.25 12.96 1.43
C ILE A 82 -8.67 14.43 1.27
N ASP A 83 -9.99 14.68 1.29
CA ASP A 83 -10.57 16.03 1.15
C ASP A 83 -9.97 17.05 2.13
N ALA A 84 -9.87 16.69 3.42
CA ALA A 84 -9.31 17.56 4.46
C ALA A 84 -7.86 17.95 4.16
N PHE A 85 -7.09 17.04 3.56
CA PHE A 85 -5.72 17.31 3.15
C PHE A 85 -5.69 18.16 1.88
N GLN A 86 -6.50 17.85 0.86
CA GLN A 86 -6.49 18.57 -0.41
C GLN A 86 -6.92 20.03 -0.25
N ARG A 87 -8.00 20.25 0.49
CA ARG A 87 -8.63 21.57 0.69
C ARG A 87 -8.07 22.33 1.89
N GLY A 88 -7.35 21.64 2.78
CA GLY A 88 -6.72 22.25 3.95
C GLY A 88 -5.68 23.30 3.57
N ASP A 89 -5.55 24.29 4.45
CA ASP A 89 -4.45 25.24 4.39
C ASP A 89 -3.10 24.56 4.72
N GLU A 90 -2.02 25.32 4.67
CA GLU A 90 -0.68 24.81 4.93
C GLU A 90 -0.54 24.21 6.35
N LYS A 91 -1.22 24.79 7.35
CA LYS A 91 -1.18 24.30 8.73
C LYS A 91 -1.87 22.95 8.86
N VAL A 92 -3.03 22.78 8.22
CA VAL A 92 -3.76 21.51 8.18
C VAL A 92 -2.95 20.43 7.46
N LYS A 93 -2.39 20.75 6.28
CA LYS A 93 -1.53 19.83 5.51
C LYS A 93 -0.30 19.40 6.30
N GLU A 94 0.33 20.34 7.01
CA GLU A 94 1.49 20.06 7.84
C GLU A 94 1.15 19.18 9.03
N LYS A 95 0.04 19.47 9.73
CA LYS A 95 -0.44 18.65 10.85
C LYS A 95 -0.66 17.21 10.39
N LEU A 96 -1.51 17.00 9.38
CA LEU A 96 -1.84 15.66 8.89
C LEU A 96 -0.62 14.91 8.34
N THR A 97 0.32 15.61 7.69
CA THR A 97 1.58 15.00 7.23
C THR A 97 2.44 14.53 8.39
N LYS A 98 2.62 15.33 9.44
CA LYS A 98 3.41 14.94 10.61
C LYS A 98 2.81 13.74 11.32
N GLU A 99 1.50 13.74 11.53
CA GLU A 99 0.78 12.61 12.14
C GLU A 99 0.90 11.34 11.29
N ALA A 100 0.67 11.44 9.98
CA ALA A 100 0.79 10.31 9.06
C ALA A 100 2.22 9.75 9.01
N LEU A 101 3.25 10.60 8.98
CA LEU A 101 4.65 10.17 8.99
C LEU A 101 5.04 9.47 10.28
N ALA A 102 4.60 9.98 11.44
CA ALA A 102 4.86 9.35 12.73
C ALA A 102 4.27 7.93 12.76
N LEU A 103 3.00 7.78 12.40
CA LEU A 103 2.33 6.48 12.37
C LEU A 103 2.88 5.55 11.27
N MET A 104 3.26 6.09 10.12
CA MET A 104 3.91 5.33 9.04
C MET A 104 5.22 4.73 9.52
N CYS A 105 6.08 5.51 10.17
CA CYS A 105 7.35 4.99 10.65
C CYS A 105 7.20 3.98 11.80
N GLU A 106 6.18 4.13 12.65
CA GLU A 106 5.83 3.10 13.64
C GLU A 106 5.39 1.78 12.99
N GLU A 107 4.57 1.82 11.93
CA GLU A 107 4.15 0.61 11.20
C GLU A 107 5.35 -0.01 10.45
N VAL A 108 6.18 0.79 9.77
CA VAL A 108 7.41 0.30 9.11
C VAL A 108 8.30 -0.41 10.12
N ALA A 109 8.54 0.20 11.27
CA ALA A 109 9.34 -0.38 12.33
C ALA A 109 8.73 -1.68 12.86
N THR A 110 7.42 -1.72 13.05
CA THR A 110 6.69 -2.90 13.50
C THR A 110 6.78 -4.05 12.49
N VAL A 111 6.59 -3.78 11.20
CA VAL A 111 6.70 -4.80 10.15
C VAL A 111 8.14 -5.27 10.00
N ALA A 112 9.12 -4.37 10.03
CA ALA A 112 10.54 -4.73 9.97
C ALA A 112 10.93 -5.64 11.13
N HIS A 113 10.54 -5.29 12.35
CA HIS A 113 10.86 -6.08 13.54
C HIS A 113 10.13 -7.43 13.58
N THR A 114 8.82 -7.44 13.30
CA THR A 114 7.99 -8.65 13.52
C THR A 114 7.91 -9.58 12.31
N LYS A 115 8.12 -9.05 11.10
CA LYS A 115 8.03 -9.81 9.84
C LYS A 115 9.35 -9.90 9.10
N GLY A 116 10.38 -9.18 9.55
CA GLY A 116 11.68 -9.14 8.88
C GLY A 116 11.64 -8.46 7.52
N ILE A 117 10.67 -7.55 7.28
CA ILE A 117 10.49 -6.84 6.01
C ILE A 117 10.55 -5.33 6.23
N LEU A 118 11.48 -4.67 5.56
CA LEU A 118 11.61 -3.21 5.55
C LEU A 118 10.96 -2.63 4.28
N HIS A 119 9.99 -1.74 4.47
CA HIS A 119 9.35 -1.00 3.38
C HIS A 119 10.04 0.36 3.17
N ASN A 120 10.56 0.61 1.98
CA ASN A 120 11.33 1.80 1.61
C ASN A 120 10.73 2.58 0.43
N ASP A 121 9.41 2.48 0.25
CA ASP A 121 8.67 3.36 -0.66
C ASP A 121 7.52 4.07 0.07
N ASN A 122 7.83 4.65 1.23
CA ASN A 122 6.85 5.28 2.12
C ASN A 122 6.47 6.69 1.66
N ASN A 123 5.97 6.81 0.43
CA ASN A 123 5.40 8.05 -0.08
C ASN A 123 3.88 8.12 0.20
N MET A 124 3.27 9.31 0.03
CA MET A 124 1.83 9.54 0.31
C MET A 124 0.87 8.63 -0.46
N GLY A 125 1.29 8.08 -1.61
CA GLY A 125 0.48 7.17 -2.42
C GLY A 125 0.56 5.72 -1.97
N ASN A 126 1.58 5.37 -1.20
CA ASN A 126 1.90 4.01 -0.77
C ASN A 126 1.62 3.79 0.73
N ILE A 127 0.85 4.71 1.32
CA ILE A 127 0.19 4.50 2.61
C ILE A 127 -1.30 4.78 2.46
N LEU A 128 -2.11 4.06 3.21
CA LEU A 128 -3.52 4.37 3.41
C LEU A 128 -3.70 4.87 4.84
N VAL A 129 -4.32 6.03 5.00
CA VAL A 129 -4.56 6.63 6.30
C VAL A 129 -6.04 6.59 6.63
N THR A 130 -6.35 6.38 7.92
CA THR A 130 -7.70 6.53 8.46
C THR A 130 -7.71 7.77 9.34
N LEU A 131 -8.71 8.63 9.16
CA LEU A 131 -8.90 9.80 10.01
C LEU A 131 -9.87 9.49 11.15
N SER A 132 -9.78 10.30 12.21
CA SER A 132 -10.79 10.43 13.25
C SER A 132 -12.16 10.78 12.65
N ALA A 133 -13.23 10.59 13.43
CA ALA A 133 -14.60 10.85 12.99
C ALA A 133 -14.83 12.31 12.54
N ASP A 134 -14.14 13.26 13.18
CA ASP A 134 -14.16 14.69 12.82
C ASP A 134 -13.23 15.04 11.63
N LYS A 135 -12.50 14.05 11.11
CA LYS A 135 -11.55 14.18 10.00
C LYS A 135 -10.39 15.15 10.25
N THR A 136 -10.03 15.41 11.51
CA THR A 136 -8.97 16.38 11.84
C THR A 136 -7.64 15.75 12.23
N THR A 137 -7.62 14.45 12.55
CA THR A 137 -6.42 13.75 13.01
C THR A 137 -6.29 12.37 12.35
N VAL A 138 -5.06 11.98 12.03
CA VAL A 138 -4.75 10.63 11.53
C VAL A 138 -4.72 9.66 12.72
N ILE A 139 -5.55 8.62 12.69
CA ILE A 139 -5.67 7.65 13.79
C ILE A 139 -5.02 6.31 13.50
N SER A 140 -4.85 5.97 12.22
CA SER A 140 -4.14 4.75 11.82
C SER A 140 -3.62 4.86 10.40
N ILE A 141 -2.65 4.00 10.07
CA ILE A 141 -2.13 3.86 8.73
C ILE A 141 -2.06 2.38 8.35
N LYS A 142 -2.01 2.09 7.05
CA LYS A 142 -1.61 0.80 6.48
C LYS A 142 -0.59 1.03 5.36
N LEU A 143 0.49 0.25 5.36
CA LEU A 143 1.46 0.23 4.26
C LEU A 143 0.87 -0.56 3.08
N VAL A 144 1.11 -0.07 1.86
CA VAL A 144 0.70 -0.72 0.61
C VAL A 144 1.79 -0.59 -0.45
N ASP A 145 1.67 -1.33 -1.54
CA ASP A 145 2.63 -1.36 -2.67
C ASP A 145 4.02 -1.91 -2.29
N TRP A 146 4.06 -3.20 -1.96
CA TRP A 146 5.26 -3.95 -1.56
C TRP A 146 6.20 -4.33 -2.72
N GLY A 147 6.23 -3.50 -3.77
CA GLY A 147 7.00 -3.76 -4.98
C GLY A 147 8.51 -3.69 -4.77
N ALA A 148 9.26 -4.45 -5.57
CA ALA A 148 10.70 -4.26 -5.71
C ALA A 148 11.01 -3.02 -6.57
N PRO A 149 12.17 -2.34 -6.40
CA PRO A 149 13.30 -2.72 -5.54
C PRO A 149 13.26 -2.11 -4.13
N ARG A 150 12.12 -1.56 -3.69
CA ARG A 150 12.01 -0.75 -2.46
C ARG A 150 11.49 -1.51 -1.25
N THR A 151 11.60 -2.84 -1.30
CA THR A 151 11.22 -3.72 -0.20
C THR A 151 12.37 -4.67 0.06
N TYR A 152 12.80 -4.78 1.30
CA TYR A 152 14.00 -5.54 1.69
C TYR A 152 13.69 -6.51 2.82
N THR A 153 14.39 -7.62 2.87
CA THR A 153 14.49 -8.41 4.11
C THR A 153 15.41 -7.70 5.08
N ALA A 154 15.01 -7.58 6.33
CA ALA A 154 15.79 -6.93 7.37
C ALA A 154 15.71 -7.72 8.68
N SER A 155 16.82 -7.78 9.42
CA SER A 155 16.88 -8.28 10.78
C SER A 155 17.36 -7.15 11.66
N VAL A 156 16.41 -6.36 12.15
CA VAL A 156 16.65 -5.12 12.90
C VAL A 156 15.74 -5.05 14.11
N THR A 157 16.17 -4.33 15.14
CA THR A 157 15.29 -3.94 16.25
C THR A 157 14.22 -2.98 15.76
N LYS A 158 13.13 -2.85 16.52
CA LYS A 158 12.07 -1.89 16.19
C LYS A 158 12.62 -0.46 16.23
N GLU A 159 13.48 -0.17 17.20
CA GLU A 159 14.08 1.13 17.44
C GLU A 159 14.97 1.57 16.27
N GLU A 160 15.86 0.68 15.79
CA GLU A 160 16.69 0.94 14.61
C GLU A 160 15.85 1.22 13.36
N ALA A 161 14.81 0.42 13.12
CA ALA A 161 13.92 0.61 11.97
C ALA A 161 13.13 1.92 12.06
N LEU A 162 12.70 2.31 13.26
CA LEU A 162 11.98 3.55 13.51
C LEU A 162 12.89 4.78 13.26
N GLU A 163 14.11 4.75 13.79
CA GLU A 163 15.10 5.81 13.59
C GLU A 163 15.45 5.94 12.11
N TRP A 164 15.76 4.82 11.45
CA TRP A 164 16.01 4.79 10.01
C TRP A 164 14.85 5.41 9.21
N CYS A 165 13.60 5.03 9.52
CA CYS A 165 12.45 5.55 8.80
C CYS A 165 12.30 7.08 8.96
N LYS A 166 12.47 7.59 10.19
CA LYS A 166 12.41 9.03 10.46
C LYS A 166 13.49 9.81 9.71
N GLY A 167 14.69 9.23 9.57
CA GLY A 167 15.78 9.81 8.78
C GLY A 167 15.53 9.75 7.27
N ALA A 168 14.96 8.65 6.78
CA ALA A 168 14.70 8.41 5.35
C ALA A 168 13.53 9.24 4.79
N TRP A 169 12.55 9.59 5.64
CA TRP A 169 11.30 10.24 5.22
C TRP A 169 11.00 11.52 6.01
N PRO A 170 11.84 12.57 5.89
CA PRO A 170 11.60 13.83 6.57
C PRO A 170 10.36 14.54 6.02
N VAL A 171 9.65 15.28 6.88
CA VAL A 171 8.45 16.08 6.53
C VAL A 171 8.67 16.96 5.30
N GLU A 172 9.87 17.53 5.16
CA GLU A 172 10.22 18.42 4.05
C GLU A 172 10.21 17.72 2.67
N GLN A 173 10.49 16.41 2.63
CA GLN A 173 10.36 15.64 1.39
C GLN A 173 8.90 15.53 0.96
N TRP A 174 7.99 15.33 1.91
CA TRP A 174 6.55 15.26 1.65
C TRP A 174 5.98 16.63 1.27
N LYS A 175 6.44 17.71 1.91
CA LYS A 175 6.05 19.10 1.57
C LYS A 175 6.30 19.46 0.11
N LYS A 176 7.41 19.00 -0.48
CA LYS A 176 7.71 19.22 -1.90
C LYS A 176 6.62 18.65 -2.81
N ALA A 177 6.04 17.51 -2.44
CA ALA A 177 4.98 16.87 -3.23
C ALA A 177 3.62 17.58 -3.13
N TRP A 178 3.39 18.43 -2.12
CA TRP A 178 2.14 19.21 -2.01
C TRP A 178 1.98 20.19 -3.18
N LYS A 179 3.09 20.72 -3.69
CA LYS A 179 3.13 21.80 -4.68
C LYS A 179 2.93 21.32 -6.13
N ILE A 180 2.98 20.01 -6.37
CA ILE A 180 3.00 19.45 -7.74
C ILE A 180 1.58 19.28 -8.33
N ARG A 181 0.51 19.52 -7.55
CA ARG A 181 -0.89 19.27 -7.98
C ARG A 181 -1.75 20.51 -8.25
N VAL A 182 -1.13 21.68 -8.49
CA VAL A 182 -1.86 22.90 -8.90
C VAL A 182 -1.61 23.16 -10.39
N LEU A 183 -2.10 22.28 -11.27
CA LEU A 183 -2.36 22.53 -12.69
C LEU A 183 -3.50 21.62 -13.16
#